data_AF-A0A345VEY1-F1
#
_entry.id   AF-A0A345VEY1-F1
#
_cell.length_a   1.000
_cell.length_b   1.000
_cell.length_c   1.000
_cell.angle_alpha   90.00
_cell.angle_beta   90.00
_cell.angle_gamma   90.00
#
_symmetry.space_group_name_H-M   'P 1'
#
loop_
_entity.id
_entity.type
_entity.pdbx_description
1 polymer ?
#
loop_
_entity_poly.entity_id
_entity_poly.type
_entity_poly.pdbx_seq_one_letter_code
_entity_poly.pdbx_strand_id
1 'polypeptide(L)'
;MHNVQMTGLIQVLGAVFGVLLISVGIVETLFLRDQRLQRLSVADPDNTETVRLGTLNQGFYNVIWGVGAIVGALMLGGANASAGEAVLLFVCIGHMVLGLAMFLTERRLWGLAIAEAVLPLIITILLLV
;
A
#
# COMPACT_ATOMS: atom_id res chain seq x y z
N MET A 1 -3.53 15.76 19.04
CA MET A 1 -3.71 16.85 18.06
C MET A 1 -2.34 17.22 17.55
N HIS A 2 -1.99 16.76 16.34
CA HIS A 2 -0.70 17.04 15.70
C HIS A 2 -0.61 18.51 15.32
N ASN A 3 0.59 19.11 15.39
CA ASN A 3 0.78 20.48 14.93
C ASN A 3 0.62 20.55 13.39
N VAL A 4 0.27 21.73 12.84
CA VAL A 4 -0.09 21.88 11.41
C VAL A 4 1.00 21.37 10.45
N GLN A 5 2.28 21.52 10.84
CA GLN A 5 3.41 21.02 10.07
C GLN A 5 3.43 19.48 10.01
N MET A 6 3.17 18.80 11.13
CA MET A 6 3.06 17.34 11.18
C MET A 6 1.88 16.84 10.36
N THR A 7 0.73 17.51 10.43
CA THR A 7 -0.42 17.17 9.58
C THR A 7 -0.04 17.22 8.11
N GLY A 8 0.53 18.34 7.63
CA GLY A 8 0.93 18.48 6.23
C GLY A 8 1.92 17.39 5.76
N LEU A 9 2.88 17.02 6.61
CA LEU A 9 3.82 15.93 6.32
C LEU A 9 3.08 14.59 6.15
N ILE A 10 2.17 14.24 7.07
CA ILE A 10 1.40 13.00 7.01
C ILE A 10 0.54 12.97 5.73
N GLN A 11 -0.04 14.10 5.34
CA GLN A 11 -0.84 14.17 4.11
C GLN A 11 0.00 13.84 2.87
N VAL A 12 1.19 14.43 2.77
CA VAL A 12 2.12 14.18 1.65
C VAL A 12 2.56 12.72 1.64
N LEU A 13 2.97 12.18 2.79
CA LEU A 13 3.39 10.77 2.90
C LEU A 13 2.26 9.80 2.55
N GLY A 14 1.05 10.05 3.05
CA GLY A 14 -0.13 9.23 2.74
C GLY A 14 -0.53 9.30 1.26
N ALA A 15 -0.43 10.48 0.63
CA ALA A 15 -0.67 10.63 -0.80
C ALA A 15 0.39 9.89 -1.64
N VAL A 16 1.67 10.04 -1.28
CA VAL A 16 2.78 9.30 -1.93
C VAL A 16 2.57 7.80 -1.78
N PHE A 17 2.22 7.33 -0.58
CA PHE A 17 1.94 5.92 -0.34
C PHE A 17 0.78 5.42 -1.20
N GLY A 18 -0.33 6.16 -1.27
CA GLY A 18 -1.45 5.78 -2.10
C GLY A 18 -1.14 5.77 -3.60
N VAL A 19 -0.33 6.72 -4.09
CA VAL A 19 0.14 6.72 -5.49
C VAL A 19 1.04 5.52 -5.77
N LEU A 20 1.91 5.13 -4.84
CA LEU A 20 2.75 3.95 -4.98
C LEU A 20 1.89 2.68 -5.10
N LEU A 21 0.89 2.51 -4.21
CA LEU A 21 -0.03 1.37 -4.26
C LEU A 21 -0.82 1.31 -5.56
N ILE A 22 -1.37 2.44 -6.02
CA ILE A 22 -2.07 2.51 -7.32
C ILE A 22 -1.11 2.14 -8.46
N SER A 23 0.12 2.64 -8.42
CA SER A 23 1.12 2.35 -9.45
C SER A 23 1.46 0.85 -9.50
N VAL A 24 1.69 0.23 -8.34
CA VAL A 24 1.91 -1.22 -8.23
C VAL A 24 0.68 -1.98 -8.74
N GLY A 25 -0.53 -1.58 -8.33
CA GLY A 25 -1.75 -2.23 -8.77
C GLY A 25 -2.01 -2.14 -10.28
N ILE A 26 -1.69 -1.01 -10.91
CA ILE A 26 -1.71 -0.85 -12.36
C ILE A 26 -0.66 -1.75 -13.02
N VAL A 27 0.55 -1.80 -12.47
CA VAL A 27 1.62 -2.68 -12.97
C VAL A 27 1.19 -4.15 -12.92
N GLU A 28 0.63 -4.60 -11.79
CA GLU A 28 0.14 -5.96 -11.60
C GLU A 28 -1.07 -6.30 -12.48
N THR A 29 -1.89 -5.31 -12.84
CA THR A 29 -3.08 -5.53 -13.66
C THR A 29 -2.76 -5.51 -15.16
N LEU A 30 -1.90 -4.60 -15.60
CA LEU A 30 -1.62 -4.38 -17.03
C LEU A 30 -0.39 -5.13 -17.55
N PHE A 31 0.61 -5.41 -16.70
CA PHE A 31 1.91 -5.94 -17.14
C PHE A 31 2.18 -7.39 -16.69
N LEU A 32 1.11 -8.16 -16.46
CA LEU A 32 1.15 -9.60 -16.10
C LEU A 32 2.04 -10.47 -16.98
N ARG A 33 2.26 -10.05 -18.24
CA ARG A 33 3.01 -10.82 -19.25
C ARG A 33 4.47 -10.39 -19.42
N ASP A 34 4.91 -9.32 -18.75
CA ASP A 34 6.30 -8.89 -18.84
C ASP A 34 7.17 -9.66 -17.82
N GLN A 35 8.00 -10.57 -18.32
CA GLN A 35 8.93 -11.36 -17.50
C GLN A 35 9.89 -10.49 -16.67
N ARG A 36 10.14 -9.24 -17.08
CA ARG A 36 11.00 -8.31 -16.32
C ARG A 36 10.33 -7.84 -15.04
N LEU A 37 9.01 -7.78 -15.02
CA LEU A 37 8.19 -7.29 -13.90
C LEU A 37 7.69 -8.42 -12.99
N GLN A 38 7.94 -9.69 -13.34
CA GLN A 38 7.65 -10.85 -12.46
C GLN A 38 8.31 -10.75 -11.08
N ARG A 39 9.45 -10.06 -10.96
CA ARG A 39 10.12 -9.84 -9.67
C ARG A 39 9.34 -8.93 -8.73
N LEU A 40 8.42 -8.14 -9.26
CA LEU A 40 7.55 -7.24 -8.50
C LEU A 40 6.20 -7.88 -8.18
N SER A 41 5.91 -9.06 -8.73
CA SER A 41 4.66 -9.76 -8.49
C SER A 41 4.84 -10.88 -7.47
N VAL A 42 3.82 -11.06 -6.64
CA VAL A 42 3.73 -12.18 -5.68
C VAL A 42 3.49 -13.52 -6.40
N ALA A 43 3.05 -13.50 -7.66
CA ALA A 43 2.71 -14.69 -8.43
C ALA A 43 3.90 -15.58 -8.80
N ASP A 44 3.63 -16.89 -8.82
CA ASP A 44 4.55 -17.94 -9.28
C ASP A 44 4.70 -17.89 -10.83
N PRO A 45 5.93 -17.96 -11.37
CA PRO A 45 6.19 -17.98 -12.81
C PRO A 45 5.56 -19.14 -13.61
N ASP A 46 4.98 -20.17 -12.98
CA ASP A 46 4.38 -21.34 -13.66
C ASP A 46 3.14 -21.03 -14.55
N ASN A 47 2.79 -19.74 -14.72
CA ASN A 47 1.96 -19.21 -15.81
C ASN A 47 0.61 -19.93 -16.00
N THR A 48 0.02 -20.41 -14.90
CA THR A 48 -1.33 -20.98 -14.90
C THR A 48 -2.38 -19.87 -14.91
N GLU A 49 -3.53 -20.13 -15.52
CA GLU A 49 -4.64 -19.16 -15.60
C GLU A 49 -5.12 -18.71 -14.22
N THR A 50 -5.08 -19.60 -13.23
CA THR A 50 -5.42 -19.31 -11.83
C THR A 50 -4.49 -18.26 -11.22
N VAL A 51 -3.18 -18.37 -11.44
CA VAL A 51 -2.20 -17.41 -10.94
C VAL A 51 -2.45 -16.03 -11.55
N ARG A 52 -2.77 -15.97 -12.85
CA ARG A 52 -3.09 -14.71 -13.55
C ARG A 52 -4.32 -14.02 -12.97
N LEU A 53 -5.40 -14.76 -12.70
CA LEU A 53 -6.60 -14.20 -12.08
C LEU A 53 -6.33 -13.68 -10.67
N GLY A 54 -5.50 -14.40 -9.90
CA GLY A 54 -5.05 -13.97 -8.57
C GLY A 54 -4.28 -12.65 -8.60
N THR A 55 -3.32 -12.51 -9.53
CA THR A 55 -2.54 -11.27 -9.67
C THR A 55 -3.38 -10.09 -10.14
N LEU A 56 -4.32 -10.30 -11.06
CA LEU A 56 -5.28 -9.27 -11.47
C LEU A 56 -6.07 -8.76 -10.25
N ASN A 57 -6.59 -9.68 -9.45
CA ASN A 57 -7.36 -9.33 -8.25
C ASN A 57 -6.50 -8.58 -7.22
N GLN A 58 -5.26 -9.01 -7.01
CA GLN A 58 -4.30 -8.34 -6.14
C GLN A 58 -4.02 -6.91 -6.60
N GLY A 59 -3.86 -6.70 -7.91
CA GLY A 59 -3.65 -5.38 -8.48
C GLY A 59 -4.82 -4.42 -8.21
N PHE A 60 -6.07 -4.89 -8.35
CA PHE A 60 -7.25 -4.11 -8.00
C PHE A 60 -7.31 -3.79 -6.50
N TYR A 61 -6.95 -4.73 -5.62
CA TYR A 61 -6.85 -4.44 -4.19
C TYR A 61 -5.86 -3.32 -3.92
N ASN A 62 -4.67 -3.36 -4.51
CA ASN A 62 -3.66 -2.30 -4.35
C ASN A 62 -4.18 -0.93 -4.80
N VAL A 63 -4.92 -0.86 -5.92
CA VAL A 63 -5.56 0.40 -6.35
C VAL A 63 -6.58 0.90 -5.32
N ILE A 64 -7.45 0.03 -4.80
CA ILE A 64 -8.47 0.40 -3.81
C ILE A 64 -7.81 0.88 -2.51
N TRP A 65 -6.80 0.16 -2.01
CA TRP A 65 -6.03 0.57 -0.83
C TRP A 65 -5.34 1.91 -1.04
N GLY A 66 -4.77 2.14 -2.23
CA GLY A 66 -4.13 3.40 -2.55
C GLY A 66 -5.10 4.58 -2.61
N VAL A 67 -6.33 4.37 -3.13
CA VAL A 67 -7.41 5.37 -3.04
C VAL A 67 -7.76 5.65 -1.58
N GLY A 68 -7.87 4.61 -0.74
CA GLY A 68 -8.11 4.75 0.69
C GLY A 68 -7.04 5.61 1.38
N ALA A 69 -5.76 5.36 1.10
CA ALA A 69 -4.65 6.14 1.65
C ALA A 69 -4.74 7.63 1.26
N ILE A 70 -5.00 7.93 -0.02
CA ILE A 70 -5.13 9.31 -0.51
C ILE A 70 -6.32 10.01 0.16
N VAL A 71 -7.49 9.37 0.20
CA VAL A 71 -8.69 9.94 0.81
C VAL A 71 -8.47 10.20 2.30
N GLY A 72 -7.93 9.21 3.04
CA GLY A 72 -7.62 9.35 4.46
C GLY A 72 -6.66 10.50 4.73
N ALA A 73 -5.57 10.58 3.94
CA ALA A 73 -4.58 11.65 4.03
C ALA A 73 -5.21 13.04 3.77
N LEU A 74 -5.95 13.22 2.68
CA LEU A 74 -6.54 14.52 2.35
C LEU A 74 -7.56 14.99 3.40
N MET A 75 -8.27 14.07 4.05
CA MET A 75 -9.25 14.39 5.08
C MET A 75 -8.66 14.92 6.40
N LEU A 76 -7.37 14.67 6.68
CA LEU A 76 -6.71 15.10 7.93
C LEU A 76 -6.72 16.62 8.14
N GLY A 77 -6.70 17.42 7.07
CA GLY A 77 -6.73 18.88 7.14
C GLY A 77 -8.13 19.49 7.18
N GLY A 78 -9.19 18.67 7.17
CA GLY A 78 -10.57 19.12 7.03
C GLY A 78 -11.43 18.95 8.27
N ALA A 79 -12.72 19.23 8.14
CA ALA A 79 -13.71 19.08 9.21
C ALA A 79 -13.88 17.64 9.73
N ASN A 80 -13.48 16.64 8.92
CA ASN A 80 -13.62 15.21 9.23
C ASN A 80 -12.25 14.55 9.49
N ALA A 81 -11.32 15.26 10.14
CA ALA A 81 -9.96 14.80 10.38
C ALA A 81 -9.89 13.42 11.06
N SER A 82 -10.77 13.13 12.03
CA SER A 82 -10.83 11.83 12.72
C SER A 82 -11.19 10.67 11.80
N ALA A 83 -12.09 10.88 10.82
CA ALA A 83 -12.40 9.88 9.82
C ALA A 83 -11.21 9.66 8.87
N GLY A 84 -10.51 10.73 8.48
CA GLY A 84 -9.30 10.65 7.68
C GLY A 84 -8.19 9.84 8.37
N GLU A 85 -7.97 10.13 9.65
CA GLU A 85 -7.03 9.41 10.52
C GLU A 85 -7.38 7.92 10.61
N ALA A 86 -8.64 7.57 10.89
CA ALA A 86 -9.08 6.18 10.99
C ALA A 86 -8.87 5.41 9.67
N VAL A 87 -9.22 6.02 8.54
CA VAL A 87 -9.02 5.41 7.21
C VAL A 87 -7.53 5.21 6.92
N LEU A 88 -6.71 6.25 7.12
CA LEU A 88 -5.28 6.16 6.84
C LEU A 88 -4.56 5.17 7.76
N LEU A 89 -4.90 5.14 9.05
CA LEU A 89 -4.40 4.14 10.00
C LEU A 89 -4.79 2.72 9.57
N PHE A 90 -6.04 2.49 9.19
CA PHE A 90 -6.50 1.18 8.74
C PHE A 90 -5.71 0.70 7.51
N VAL A 91 -5.51 1.58 6.53
CA VAL A 91 -4.71 1.28 5.33
C VAL A 91 -3.26 0.98 5.70
N CYS A 92 -2.64 1.79 6.56
CA CYS A 92 -1.24 1.61 6.93
C CYS A 92 -1.01 0.32 7.74
N ILE A 93 -1.84 0.06 8.76
CA ILE A 93 -1.77 -1.16 9.55
C ILE A 93 -2.04 -2.39 8.67
N GLY A 94 -3.02 -2.30 7.76
CA GLY A 94 -3.30 -3.35 6.78
C GLY A 94 -2.06 -3.73 5.97
N HIS A 95 -1.35 -2.75 5.40
CA HIS A 95 -0.13 -3.01 4.64
C HIS A 95 1.05 -3.49 5.50
N MET A 96 1.14 -3.08 6.76
CA MET A 96 2.11 -3.68 7.69
C MET A 96 1.82 -5.18 7.92
N VAL A 97 0.55 -5.56 8.07
CA VAL A 97 0.14 -6.97 8.23
C VAL A 97 0.38 -7.76 6.95
N LEU A 98 0.07 -7.19 5.77
CA LEU A 98 0.33 -7.81 4.47
C LEU A 98 1.84 -8.00 4.23
N GLY A 99 2.64 -6.97 4.49
CA GLY A 99 4.10 -7.06 4.42
C GLY A 99 4.66 -8.12 5.37
N LEU A 100 4.16 -8.20 6.61
CA LEU A 100 4.53 -9.25 7.55
C LEU A 100 4.16 -10.65 7.03
N ALA A 101 2.95 -10.81 6.48
CA ALA A 101 2.53 -12.07 5.89
C ALA A 101 3.48 -12.49 4.75
N MET A 102 3.79 -11.58 3.81
CA MET A 102 4.74 -11.82 2.72
C MET A 102 6.13 -12.19 3.23
N PHE A 103 6.61 -11.49 4.26
CA PHE A 103 7.91 -11.76 4.88
C PHE A 103 7.98 -13.17 5.47
N LEU A 104 6.90 -13.64 6.09
CA LEU A 104 6.84 -14.97 6.71
C LEU A 104 6.66 -16.09 5.68
N THR A 105 6.01 -15.82 4.54
CA THR A 105 5.66 -16.86 3.56
C THR A 105 6.75 -17.13 2.52
N GLU A 106 7.41 -16.09 1.98
CA GLU A 106 8.31 -16.26 0.83
C GLU A 106 9.57 -15.39 0.96
N ARG A 107 10.72 -16.05 1.11
CA ARG A 107 12.03 -15.39 1.27
C ARG A 107 12.43 -14.54 0.07
N ARG A 108 12.02 -14.97 -1.14
CA ARG A 108 12.27 -14.21 -2.37
C ARG A 108 11.64 -12.81 -2.32
N LEU A 109 10.55 -12.64 -1.56
CA LEU A 109 9.76 -11.41 -1.51
C LEU A 109 10.12 -10.49 -0.34
N TRP A 110 11.14 -10.81 0.47
CA TRP A 110 11.51 -10.00 1.63
C TRP A 110 11.77 -8.53 1.31
N GLY A 111 12.40 -8.25 0.16
CA GLY A 111 12.62 -6.87 -0.28
C GLY A 111 11.32 -6.10 -0.50
N LEU A 112 10.33 -6.74 -1.14
CA LEU A 112 9.00 -6.14 -1.36
C LEU A 112 8.22 -6.02 -0.05
N ALA A 113 8.26 -7.05 0.80
CA ALA A 113 7.62 -7.05 2.10
C ALA A 113 8.09 -5.88 2.97
N ILE A 114 9.40 -5.61 3.00
CA ILE A 114 9.96 -4.47 3.72
C ILE A 114 9.54 -3.16 3.04
N ALA A 115 9.66 -3.07 1.71
CA ALA A 115 9.31 -1.85 0.98
C ALA A 115 7.84 -1.43 1.18
N GLU A 116 6.93 -2.41 1.20
CA GLU A 116 5.50 -2.18 1.39
C GLU A 116 5.16 -1.76 2.83
N ALA A 117 5.88 -2.24 3.85
CA ALA A 117 5.56 -1.99 5.25
C ALA A 117 6.26 -0.76 5.86
N VAL A 118 7.42 -0.33 5.35
CA VAL A 118 8.23 0.74 5.97
C VAL A 118 7.53 2.10 5.96
N LEU A 119 7.03 2.55 4.81
CA LEU A 119 6.35 3.85 4.71
C LEU A 119 5.05 3.87 5.54
N PRO A 120 4.19 2.83 5.49
CA PRO A 120 3.05 2.69 6.41
C PRO A 120 3.40 2.74 7.89
N LEU A 121 4.50 2.11 8.31
CA LEU A 121 4.96 2.15 9.69
C LEU A 121 5.30 3.59 10.11
N ILE A 122 6.02 4.33 9.26
CA ILE A 122 6.35 5.74 9.52
C ILE A 122 5.07 6.56 9.67
N ILE A 123 4.11 6.43 8.74
CA ILE A 123 2.84 7.14 8.78
C ILE A 123 2.05 6.80 10.05
N THR A 124 2.01 5.53 10.44
CA THR A 124 1.33 5.05 11.65
C THR A 124 1.93 5.68 12.90
N ILE A 125 3.26 5.70 13.02
CA ILE A 125 3.94 6.35 14.16
C ILE A 125 3.61 7.83 14.21
N LEU A 126 3.68 8.53 13.07
CA LEU A 126 3.35 9.95 12.99
C LEU A 126 1.89 10.25 13.33
N LEU A 127 0.96 9.34 13.07
CA LEU A 127 -0.46 9.51 13.43
C LEU A 127 -0.70 9.28 14.93
N LEU A 128 0.10 8.45 15.60
CA LEU A 128 -0.12 8.04 16.99
C LEU A 128 0.64 8.87 18.05
N VAL A 129 1.60 9.71 17.64
CA VAL A 129 2.47 10.50 18.55
C VAL A 129 2.11 11.98 18.56
#